data_AF-A0A0N9HZN7-F1
#
_entry.id   AF-A0A0N9HZN7-F1
#
_cell.length_a   1.000
_cell.length_b   1.000
_cell.length_c   1.000
_cell.angle_alpha   90.00
_cell.angle_beta   90.00
_cell.angle_gamma   90.00
#
_symmetry.space_group_name_H-M   'P 1'
#
loop_
_entity.id
_entity.type
_entity.pdbx_description
1 polymer ?
#
loop_
_entity_poly.entity_id
_entity_poly.type
_entity_poly.pdbx_seq_one_letter_code
_entity_poly.pdbx_strand_id
1 'polypeptide(L)'
;MNTLRYETGLNGYGQVPAFEPQPVPQPNVQPPNVQPQYAQQPYTHQPVMPPAPARRGRATIATLIVLASLLLVSTGVFVTLFLMASNDHIDAVARLDDRQQELTGMDGKVRAAESARMQADERNTRLKSGNATMSTCVKAMQHYLWDGLVDAQRTAAARELLTKCR
;
A
#
# COMPACT_ATOMS: atom_id res chain seq x y z
N MET A 1 -3.07 23.04 -31.42
CA MET A 1 -3.70 21.96 -30.63
C MET A 1 -2.63 20.91 -30.39
N ASN A 2 -1.99 20.94 -29.22
CA ASN A 2 -0.89 20.02 -28.88
C ASN A 2 -1.46 18.89 -28.04
N THR A 3 -1.57 17.71 -28.64
CA THR A 3 -1.90 16.47 -27.94
C THR A 3 -0.66 15.97 -27.23
N LEU A 4 -0.57 16.22 -25.93
CA LEU A 4 0.41 15.59 -25.05
C LEU A 4 0.08 14.10 -24.98
N ARG A 5 0.92 13.31 -25.64
CA ARG A 5 0.89 11.85 -25.64
C ARG A 5 1.53 11.39 -24.33
N TYR A 6 0.70 11.00 -23.37
CA TYR A 6 1.19 10.37 -22.14
C TYR A 6 1.63 8.94 -22.48
N GLU A 7 2.93 8.72 -22.59
CA GLU A 7 3.51 7.39 -22.58
C GLU A 7 3.34 6.81 -21.18
N THR A 8 2.32 5.96 -21.03
CA THR A 8 2.17 5.06 -19.90
C THR A 8 3.26 4.00 -20.02
N GLY A 9 4.42 4.30 -19.43
CA GLY A 9 5.52 3.35 -19.27
C GLY A 9 5.09 2.16 -18.43
N LEU A 10 4.62 1.12 -19.10
CA LEU A 10 4.33 -0.21 -18.57
C LEU A 10 5.65 -0.98 -18.38
N ASN A 11 6.52 -0.53 -17.48
CA ASN A 11 7.76 -1.27 -17.17
C ASN A 11 8.10 -1.12 -15.70
N GLY A 12 7.58 -2.04 -14.90
CA GLY A 12 7.86 -2.11 -13.48
C GLY A 12 7.15 -3.28 -12.82
N TYR A 13 7.09 -4.44 -13.47
CA TYR A 13 6.81 -5.68 -12.76
C TYR A 13 8.00 -5.97 -11.86
N GLY A 14 7.97 -5.41 -10.65
CA GLY A 14 8.83 -5.87 -9.57
C GLY A 14 8.62 -7.36 -9.41
N GLN A 15 9.72 -8.12 -9.47
CA GLN A 15 9.70 -9.52 -9.12
C GLN A 15 9.14 -9.63 -7.70
N VAL A 16 7.94 -10.18 -7.58
CA VAL A 16 7.43 -10.67 -6.30
C VAL A 16 8.41 -11.77 -5.88
N PRO A 17 9.10 -11.66 -4.72
CA PRO A 17 9.95 -12.74 -4.27
C PRO A 17 9.09 -13.99 -4.14
N ALA A 18 9.54 -15.08 -4.76
CA ALA A 18 8.90 -16.37 -4.65
C ALA A 18 8.81 -16.72 -3.16
N PHE A 19 7.58 -16.86 -2.65
CA PHE A 19 7.34 -17.41 -1.33
C PHE A 19 7.84 -18.84 -1.33
N GLU A 20 9.03 -19.04 -0.78
CA GLU A 20 9.55 -20.37 -0.49
C GLU A 20 8.63 -21.00 0.57
N PRO A 21 8.03 -22.17 0.32
CA PRO A 21 7.18 -22.82 1.30
C PRO A 21 8.01 -23.14 2.55
N GLN A 22 7.57 -22.62 3.70
CA GLN A 22 8.19 -22.94 4.99
C GLN A 22 8.23 -24.47 5.17
N PRO A 23 9.39 -25.04 5.55
CA PRO A 23 9.48 -26.46 5.85
C PRO A 23 8.58 -26.79 7.03
N VAL A 24 7.69 -27.75 6.81
CA VAL A 24 6.79 -28.30 7.82
C VAL A 24 7.63 -28.90 8.97
N PRO A 25 7.33 -28.61 10.25
CA PRO A 25 8.06 -29.21 11.37
C PRO A 25 7.92 -30.74 11.32
N GLN A 26 9.03 -31.44 11.11
CA GLN A 26 9.04 -32.89 11.24
C GLN A 26 8.82 -33.26 12.73
N PRO A 27 7.97 -34.25 13.04
CA PRO A 27 7.84 -34.78 14.38
C PRO A 27 9.19 -35.35 14.83
N ASN A 28 9.76 -34.76 15.87
CA ASN A 28 10.99 -35.25 16.50
C ASN A 28 10.66 -36.54 17.26
N VAL A 29 10.73 -37.68 16.57
CA VAL A 29 10.58 -39.01 17.18
C VAL A 29 11.91 -39.34 17.86
N GLN A 30 12.01 -38.98 19.13
CA GLN A 30 13.16 -39.32 19.96
C GLN A 30 13.08 -40.82 20.32
N PRO A 31 14.09 -41.65 19.96
CA PRO A 31 14.09 -43.05 20.35
C PRO A 31 14.22 -43.20 21.88
N PRO A 32 13.66 -44.28 22.47
CA PRO A 32 13.72 -44.50 23.91
C PRO A 32 15.18 -44.65 24.37
N ASN A 33 15.56 -43.81 25.32
CA ASN A 33 16.86 -43.82 25.99
C ASN A 33 16.95 -45.07 26.89
N VAL A 34 17.57 -46.14 26.38
CA VAL A 34 17.90 -47.33 27.16
C VAL A 34 19.23 -47.06 27.85
N GLN A 35 19.18 -46.61 29.11
CA GLN A 35 20.38 -46.52 29.94
C GLN A 35 20.81 -47.93 30.38
N PRO A 36 22.07 -48.33 30.18
CA PRO A 36 22.61 -49.53 30.79
C PRO A 36 22.80 -49.30 32.29
N GLN A 37 22.12 -50.11 33.09
CA GLN A 37 22.26 -50.13 34.54
C GLN A 37 23.57 -50.87 34.88
N TYR A 38 24.66 -50.11 35.04
CA TYR A 38 25.94 -50.66 35.47
C TYR A 38 25.90 -51.02 36.96
N ALA A 39 26.46 -52.20 37.26
CA ALA A 39 26.51 -52.83 38.57
C ALA A 39 27.14 -51.93 39.64
N GLN A 40 26.54 -51.95 40.84
CA GLN A 40 27.09 -51.30 42.01
C GLN A 40 28.37 -52.01 42.46
N GLN A 41 29.49 -51.27 42.45
CA GLN A 41 30.72 -51.71 43.10
C GLN A 41 30.63 -51.47 44.62
N PRO A 42 31.19 -52.38 45.43
CA PRO A 42 31.22 -52.22 46.88
C PRO A 42 32.13 -51.06 47.28
N TYR A 43 31.55 -50.11 48.01
CA TYR A 43 32.23 -48.95 48.57
C TYR A 43 33.24 -49.36 49.65
N THR A 44 34.53 -49.35 49.34
CA THR A 44 35.57 -49.23 50.36
C THR A 44 35.53 -47.81 50.91
N HIS A 45 35.02 -47.65 52.14
CA HIS A 45 35.08 -46.42 52.91
C HIS A 45 36.55 -46.06 53.19
N GLN A 46 37.12 -45.16 52.39
CA GLN A 46 38.30 -44.41 52.82
C GLN A 46 37.83 -43.26 53.72
N PRO A 47 38.52 -42.99 54.84
CA PRO A 47 38.22 -41.84 55.67
C PRO A 47 38.44 -40.57 54.85
N VAL A 48 37.33 -39.87 54.57
CA VAL A 48 37.33 -38.56 53.94
C VAL A 48 38.01 -37.60 54.90
N MET A 49 39.27 -37.27 54.61
CA MET A 49 39.96 -36.16 55.25
C MET A 49 39.13 -34.88 54.99
N PRO A 50 38.92 -34.03 56.01
CA PRO A 50 38.18 -32.79 55.82
C PRO A 50 38.88 -31.95 54.74
N PRO A 51 38.16 -31.48 53.70
CA PRO A 51 38.76 -30.65 52.68
C PRO A 51 39.37 -29.41 53.34
N ALA A 52 40.65 -29.16 53.08
CA ALA A 52 41.32 -27.97 53.55
C ALA A 52 40.50 -26.72 53.16
N PRO A 53 40.42 -25.69 54.02
CA PRO A 53 39.63 -24.49 53.73
C PRO A 53 40.15 -23.87 52.43
N ALA A 54 39.33 -23.93 51.37
CA ALA A 54 39.63 -23.30 50.10
C ALA A 54 39.85 -21.80 50.38
N ARG A 55 41.09 -21.33 50.19
CA ARG A 55 41.41 -19.91 50.33
C ARG A 55 40.47 -19.12 49.43
N ARG A 56 39.56 -18.37 50.03
CA ARG A 56 38.55 -17.53 49.36
C ARG A 56 39.29 -16.56 48.45
N GLY A 57 39.39 -16.92 47.18
CA GLY A 57 40.24 -16.24 46.22
C GLY A 57 39.65 -14.90 45.84
N ARG A 58 40.40 -13.81 46.08
CA ARG A 58 40.06 -12.48 45.53
C ARG A 58 39.86 -12.50 44.01
N ALA A 59 40.43 -13.51 43.34
CA ALA A 59 40.22 -13.81 41.93
C ALA A 59 38.73 -14.04 41.56
N THR A 60 37.94 -14.71 42.41
CA THR A 60 36.52 -14.99 42.11
C THR A 60 35.68 -13.71 42.12
N ILE A 61 36.02 -12.76 43.00
CA ILE A 61 35.36 -11.45 43.05
C ILE A 61 35.75 -10.64 41.81
N ALA A 62 37.04 -10.64 41.44
CA ALA A 62 37.50 -9.95 40.24
C ALA A 62 36.81 -10.48 38.97
N THR A 63 36.64 -11.81 38.83
CA THR A 63 35.92 -12.38 37.69
C THR A 63 34.45 -12.00 37.65
N LEU A 64 33.77 -11.94 38.82
CA LEU A 64 32.37 -11.52 38.88
C LEU A 64 32.19 -10.05 38.48
N ILE A 65 33.12 -9.17 38.89
CA ILE A 65 33.10 -7.76 38.50
C ILE A 65 33.25 -7.64 36.98
N VAL A 66 34.25 -8.31 36.39
CA VAL A 66 34.45 -8.29 34.93
C VAL A 66 33.21 -8.80 34.20
N LEU A 67 32.62 -9.91 34.65
CA LEU A 67 31.43 -10.48 34.05
C LEU A 67 30.23 -9.53 34.15
N ALA A 68 30.03 -8.89 35.30
CA ALA A 68 28.98 -7.91 35.50
C ALA A 68 29.16 -6.67 34.61
N SER A 69 30.39 -6.18 34.45
CA SER A 69 30.70 -5.09 33.53
C SER A 69 30.39 -5.47 32.08
N LEU A 70 30.76 -6.69 31.67
CA LEU A 70 30.54 -7.18 30.31
C LEU A 70 29.04 -7.34 30.00
N LEU A 71 28.27 -7.84 30.97
CA LEU A 71 26.81 -7.92 30.89
C LEU A 71 26.20 -6.52 30.76
N LEU A 72 26.61 -5.55 31.59
CA LEU A 72 26.11 -4.17 31.52
C LEU A 72 26.37 -3.53 30.14
N VAL A 73 27.57 -3.70 29.60
CA VAL A 73 27.91 -3.21 28.26
C VAL A 73 27.04 -3.89 27.20
N SER A 74 26.87 -5.21 27.26
CA SER A 74 26.03 -5.94 26.31
C SER A 74 24.57 -5.48 26.34
N THR A 75 24.00 -5.26 27.54
CA THR A 75 22.64 -4.75 27.69
C THR A 75 22.50 -3.32 27.16
N GLY A 76 23.51 -2.47 27.37
CA GLY A 76 23.53 -1.12 26.81
C GLY A 76 23.46 -1.13 25.28
N VAL A 77 24.28 -1.96 24.64
CA VAL A 77 24.26 -2.12 23.17
C VAL A 77 22.90 -2.63 22.68
N PHE A 78 22.33 -3.64 23.34
CA PHE A 78 21.01 -4.18 22.98
C PHE A 78 19.90 -3.13 23.08
N VAL A 79 19.86 -2.36 24.17
CA VAL A 79 18.86 -1.27 24.33
C VAL A 79 19.04 -0.21 23.24
N THR A 80 20.29 0.13 22.90
CA THR A 80 20.57 1.14 21.88
C THR A 80 20.12 0.68 20.50
N LEU A 81 20.43 -0.56 20.12
CA LEU A 81 19.96 -1.17 18.86
C LEU A 81 18.44 -1.29 18.82
N PHE A 82 17.81 -1.66 19.94
CA PHE A 82 16.36 -1.74 20.04
C PHE A 82 15.71 -0.37 19.83
N LEU A 83 16.22 0.69 20.45
CA LEU A 83 15.72 2.05 20.26
C LEU A 83 15.91 2.52 18.81
N MET A 84 17.05 2.21 18.19
CA MET A 84 17.32 2.57 16.80
C MET A 84 16.34 1.87 15.84
N ALA A 85 16.12 0.57 16.02
CA ALA A 85 15.13 -0.19 15.25
C ALA A 85 13.68 0.26 15.50
N SER A 86 13.36 0.68 16.73
CA SER A 86 12.06 1.25 17.07
C SER A 86 11.81 2.56 16.32
N ASN A 87 12.85 3.39 16.18
CA ASN A 87 12.75 4.67 15.49
C ASN A 87 12.52 4.49 13.98
N ASP A 88 13.22 3.53 13.36
CA ASP A 88 12.99 3.17 11.95
C ASP A 88 11.56 2.67 11.70
N HIS A 89 10.96 1.96 12.67
CA HIS A 89 9.57 1.52 12.57
C HIS A 89 8.59 2.69 12.61
N ILE A 90 8.81 3.67 13.50
CA ILE A 90 7.97 4.88 13.57
C ILE A 90 8.06 5.66 12.26
N ASP A 91 9.27 5.85 11.71
CA ASP A 91 9.47 6.54 10.43
C ASP A 91 8.81 5.78 9.26
N ALA A 92 8.88 4.45 9.26
CA ALA A 92 8.21 3.63 8.26
C ALA A 92 6.68 3.74 8.34
N VAL A 93 6.12 3.72 9.54
CA VAL A 93 4.68 3.90 9.76
C VAL A 93 4.23 5.30 9.35
N ALA A 94 4.99 6.34 9.71
CA ALA A 94 4.70 7.71 9.29
C ALA A 94 4.72 7.87 7.76
N ARG A 95 5.68 7.24 7.08
CA ARG A 95 5.70 7.22 5.60
C ARG A 95 4.53 6.47 5.00
N LEU A 96 4.09 5.36 5.61
CA LEU A 96 2.91 4.63 5.16
C LEU A 96 1.64 5.46 5.29
N ASP A 97 1.49 6.17 6.42
CA ASP A 97 0.34 7.05 6.66
C ASP A 97 0.32 8.21 5.66
N ASP A 98 1.46 8.85 5.41
CA ASP A 98 1.60 9.92 4.41
C ASP A 98 1.25 9.43 3.00
N ARG A 99 1.72 8.24 2.60
CA ARG A 99 1.35 7.61 1.33
C ARG A 99 -0.13 7.26 1.25
N GLN A 100 -0.73 6.80 2.35
CA GLN A 100 -2.15 6.50 2.39
C GLN A 100 -2.98 7.78 2.26
N GLN A 101 -2.54 8.87 2.90
CA GLN A 101 -3.15 10.18 2.75
C GLN A 101 -3.00 10.72 1.31
N GLU A 102 -1.84 10.53 0.69
CA GLU A 102 -1.59 10.88 -0.73
C GLU A 102 -2.54 10.11 -1.66
N LEU A 103 -2.71 8.80 -1.44
CA LEU A 103 -3.63 7.96 -2.22
C LEU A 103 -5.09 8.41 -2.07
N THR A 104 -5.55 8.69 -0.85
CA THR A 104 -6.91 9.22 -0.64
C THR A 104 -7.10 10.59 -1.28
N GLY A 105 -6.06 11.42 -1.28
CA GLY A 105 -6.04 12.70 -2.00
C GLY A 105 -6.12 12.53 -3.52
N MET A 106 -5.43 11.53 -4.08
CA MET A 106 -5.51 11.20 -5.50
C MET A 106 -6.89 10.66 -5.90
N ASP A 107 -7.50 9.79 -5.10
CA ASP A 107 -8.86 9.29 -5.34
C ASP A 107 -9.88 10.44 -5.38
N GLY A 108 -9.74 11.42 -4.48
CA GLY A 108 -10.54 12.64 -4.50
C GLY A 108 -10.40 13.41 -5.81
N LYS A 109 -9.18 13.58 -6.32
CA LYS A 109 -8.90 14.25 -7.61
C LYS A 109 -9.46 13.47 -8.80
N VAL A 110 -9.36 12.15 -8.80
CA VAL A 110 -9.91 11.29 -9.87
C VAL A 110 -11.43 11.41 -9.91
N ARG A 111 -12.11 11.32 -8.77
CA ARG A 111 -13.57 11.51 -8.69
C ARG A 111 -14.01 12.90 -9.15
N ALA A 112 -13.27 13.94 -8.75
CA ALA A 112 -13.54 15.30 -9.21
C ALA A 112 -13.39 15.42 -10.74
N ALA A 113 -12.31 14.88 -11.32
CA ALA A 113 -12.08 14.87 -12.76
C ALA A 113 -13.16 14.07 -13.52
N GLU A 114 -13.58 12.93 -12.99
CA GLU A 114 -14.66 12.12 -13.56
C GLU A 114 -15.99 12.87 -13.56
N SER A 115 -16.33 13.54 -12.45
CA SER A 115 -17.54 14.36 -12.37
C SER A 115 -17.52 15.53 -13.37
N ALA A 116 -16.36 16.17 -13.55
CA ALA A 116 -16.18 17.26 -14.52
C ALA A 116 -16.32 16.75 -15.96
N ARG A 117 -15.78 15.56 -16.25
CA ARG A 117 -15.96 14.90 -17.55
C ARG A 117 -17.43 14.59 -17.82
N MET A 118 -18.15 14.00 -16.86
CA MET A 118 -19.59 13.70 -17.02
C MET A 118 -20.40 14.98 -17.30
N GLN A 119 -20.14 16.07 -16.59
CA GLN A 119 -20.78 17.37 -16.85
C GLN A 119 -20.45 17.92 -18.24
N ALA A 120 -19.19 17.77 -18.70
CA ALA A 120 -18.78 18.20 -20.02
C ALA A 120 -19.48 17.38 -21.12
N ASP A 121 -19.58 16.06 -20.94
CA ASP A 121 -20.29 15.17 -21.86
C ASP A 121 -21.79 15.50 -21.91
N GLU A 122 -22.42 15.78 -20.77
CA GLU A 122 -23.82 16.24 -20.72
C GLU A 122 -24.01 17.58 -21.46
N ARG A 123 -23.12 18.54 -21.27
CA ARG A 123 -23.16 19.81 -22.03
C ARG A 123 -22.97 19.58 -23.52
N ASN A 124 -22.06 18.69 -23.91
CA ASN A 124 -21.80 18.38 -25.31
C ASN A 124 -23.01 17.73 -25.97
N THR A 125 -23.65 16.78 -25.30
CA THR A 125 -24.89 16.14 -25.78
C THR A 125 -26.03 17.15 -25.92
N ARG A 126 -26.23 18.05 -24.94
CA ARG A 126 -27.23 19.14 -25.04
C ARG A 126 -26.94 20.11 -26.20
N LEU A 127 -25.67 20.46 -26.43
CA LEU A 127 -25.28 21.31 -27.55
C LEU A 127 -25.49 20.61 -28.89
N LYS A 128 -25.17 19.32 -28.98
CA LYS A 128 -25.42 18.51 -30.18
C LYS A 128 -26.92 18.40 -30.48
N SER A 129 -27.75 18.15 -29.48
CA SER A 129 -29.21 18.11 -29.67
C SER A 129 -29.76 19.47 -30.09
N GLY A 130 -29.28 20.57 -29.47
CA GLY A 130 -29.67 21.93 -29.86
C GLY A 130 -29.28 22.27 -31.30
N ASN A 131 -28.07 21.88 -31.72
CA ASN A 131 -27.61 22.07 -33.10
C ASN A 131 -28.43 21.23 -34.10
N ALA A 132 -28.77 19.98 -33.77
CA ALA A 132 -29.64 19.16 -34.60
C ALA A 132 -31.03 19.80 -34.80
N THR A 133 -31.61 20.38 -33.74
CA THR A 133 -32.86 21.13 -33.82
C THR A 133 -32.73 22.36 -34.72
N MET A 134 -31.68 23.18 -34.52
CA MET A 134 -31.42 24.34 -35.39
C MET A 134 -31.19 23.95 -36.85
N SER A 135 -30.45 22.88 -37.12
CA SER A 135 -30.21 22.38 -38.49
C SER A 135 -31.51 21.96 -39.16
N THR A 136 -32.40 21.30 -38.44
CA THR A 136 -33.73 20.91 -38.93
C THR A 136 -34.58 22.14 -39.24
N CYS A 137 -34.57 23.14 -38.37
CA CYS A 137 -35.24 24.43 -38.57
C CYS A 137 -34.73 25.17 -39.81
N VAL A 138 -33.40 25.22 -40.01
CA VAL A 138 -32.80 25.86 -41.19
C VAL A 138 -33.21 25.13 -42.47
N LYS A 139 -33.21 23.79 -42.47
CA LYS A 139 -33.68 23.00 -43.63
C LYS A 139 -35.16 23.24 -43.93
N ALA A 140 -36.01 23.27 -42.92
CA ALA A 140 -37.43 23.57 -43.08
C ALA A 140 -37.64 24.98 -43.68
N MET A 141 -36.90 25.98 -43.19
CA MET A 141 -36.96 27.35 -43.70
C MET A 141 -36.46 27.44 -45.15
N GLN A 142 -35.39 26.72 -45.50
CA GLN A 142 -34.92 26.62 -46.88
C GLN A 142 -35.99 26.03 -47.80
N HIS A 143 -36.58 24.88 -47.45
CA HIS A 143 -37.68 24.30 -48.24
C HIS A 143 -38.81 25.29 -48.47
N TYR A 144 -39.21 26.02 -47.43
CA TYR A 144 -40.30 27.00 -47.51
C TYR A 144 -39.99 28.21 -48.40
N LEU A 145 -38.73 28.66 -48.40
CA LEU A 145 -38.28 29.75 -49.27
C LEU A 145 -38.29 29.32 -50.74
N TRP A 146 -37.88 28.07 -51.03
CA TRP A 146 -37.74 27.56 -52.39
C TRP A 146 -39.04 27.06 -53.03
N ASP A 147 -40.06 26.62 -52.27
CA ASP A 147 -41.34 26.07 -52.80
C ASP A 147 -42.32 27.10 -53.42
N GLY A 148 -41.89 28.35 -53.66
CA GLY A 148 -42.65 29.29 -54.49
C GLY A 148 -43.93 29.90 -53.88
N LEU A 149 -44.09 29.90 -52.56
CA LEU A 149 -45.26 30.52 -51.91
C LEU A 149 -45.39 32.03 -52.19
N VAL A 150 -46.64 32.49 -52.37
CA VAL A 150 -47.03 33.89 -52.57
C VAL A 150 -46.66 34.75 -51.34
N ASP A 151 -46.13 35.97 -51.55
CA ASP A 151 -45.42 36.78 -50.53
C ASP A 151 -46.13 36.97 -49.18
N ALA A 152 -47.46 37.08 -49.16
CA ALA A 152 -48.22 37.28 -47.93
C ALA A 152 -48.26 36.04 -47.01
N GLN A 153 -48.25 34.82 -47.57
CA GLN A 153 -48.23 33.59 -46.78
C GLN A 153 -46.81 33.22 -46.30
N ARG A 154 -45.76 33.69 -46.99
CA ARG A 154 -44.36 33.49 -46.58
C ARG A 154 -44.04 34.13 -45.24
N THR A 155 -44.50 35.36 -45.02
CA THR A 155 -44.16 36.12 -43.80
C THR A 155 -44.84 35.57 -42.55
N ALA A 156 -46.08 35.09 -42.65
CA ALA A 156 -46.78 34.44 -41.54
C ALA A 156 -46.12 33.12 -41.12
N ALA A 157 -45.83 32.24 -42.08
CA ALA A 157 -45.20 30.95 -41.81
C ALA A 157 -43.74 31.07 -41.37
N ALA A 158 -42.99 32.05 -41.90
CA ALA A 158 -41.63 32.35 -41.44
C ALA A 158 -41.62 32.80 -39.98
N ARG A 159 -42.58 33.63 -39.55
CA ARG A 159 -42.74 33.99 -38.13
C ARG A 159 -43.05 32.77 -37.26
N GLU A 160 -43.96 31.91 -37.72
CA GLU A 160 -44.33 30.70 -36.98
C GLU A 160 -43.12 29.76 -36.80
N LEU A 161 -42.33 29.55 -37.86
CA LEU A 161 -41.08 28.79 -37.80
C LEU A 161 -40.05 29.43 -36.86
N LEU A 162 -39.85 30.75 -36.95
CA LEU A 162 -38.97 31.48 -36.04
C LEU A 162 -39.40 31.35 -34.57
N THR A 163 -40.71 31.30 -34.30
CA THR A 163 -41.21 31.07 -32.94
C THR A 163 -41.08 29.62 -32.48
N LYS A 164 -41.18 28.65 -33.38
CA LYS A 164 -41.00 27.22 -33.06
C LYS A 164 -39.53 26.79 -32.92
N CYS A 165 -38.61 27.58 -33.46
CA CYS A 165 -37.17 27.29 -33.51
C CYS A 165 -36.34 28.09 -32.49
N ARG A 166 -37.01 28.86 -31.62
CA ARG A 166 -36.40 29.61 -30.51
C ARG A 166 -36.47 28.81 -29.22
#